data_AF-A0A2E0ZY12-F1
#
_entry.id   AF-A0A2E0ZY12-F1
#
_cell.length_a   1.000
_cell.length_b   1.000
_cell.length_c   1.000
_cell.angle_alpha   90.00
_cell.angle_beta   90.00
_cell.angle_gamma   90.00
#
_symmetry.space_group_name_H-M   'P 1'
#
loop_
_entity.id
_entity.type
_entity.pdbx_description
1 polymer ?
#
loop_
_entity_poly.entity_id
_entity_poly.type
_entity_poly.pdbx_seq_one_letter_code
_entity_poly.pdbx_strand_id
1 'polypeptide(L)'
;FVREGGTLVTLGSAGVIATDSGILRGINKINAGGMNTPGSIMTAKVTDHSSPLVYGYDEFTYVFRGNAPVFSLPDYDRRYSPLQFGAKDFDEGSGDENSPPKGSGNLDEEEPRPNPPLVLSGGIVRGADAIDGKPAIVSKPLDDGHIVLFNWNPMHRHVNHHDHAFVYNALLNWNDL
;
A
#
# COMPACT_ATOMS: atom_id res chain seq x y z
N PHE A 1 5.06 17.60 -17.64
CA PHE A 1 3.90 16.80 -17.20
C PHE A 1 3.74 16.77 -15.69
N VAL A 2 4.37 15.84 -14.93
CA VAL A 2 4.11 15.75 -13.47
C VAL A 2 4.45 17.06 -12.76
N ARG A 3 5.65 17.60 -13.01
CA ARG A 3 6.09 18.87 -12.42
C ARG A 3 5.23 20.09 -12.78
N GLU A 4 4.34 19.96 -13.75
CA GLU A 4 3.47 21.03 -14.27
C GLU A 4 2.01 20.78 -13.86
N GLY A 5 1.77 20.05 -12.76
CA GLY A 5 0.42 19.76 -12.26
C GLY A 5 -0.19 18.43 -12.71
N GLY A 6 0.55 17.60 -13.45
CA GLY A 6 0.05 16.31 -13.90
C GLY A 6 0.11 15.22 -12.82
N THR A 7 -0.85 14.29 -12.83
CA THR A 7 -0.85 13.10 -11.97
C THR A 7 -0.30 11.90 -12.73
N LEU A 8 0.80 11.30 -12.25
CA LEU A 8 1.36 10.05 -12.77
C LEU A 8 0.89 8.87 -11.93
N VAL A 9 0.15 7.95 -12.56
CA VAL A 9 -0.30 6.71 -11.92
C VAL A 9 0.52 5.53 -12.46
N THR A 10 1.19 4.78 -11.59
CA THR A 10 1.95 3.58 -11.97
C THR A 10 1.31 2.31 -11.42
N LEU A 11 1.18 1.29 -12.26
CA LEU A 11 0.57 0.00 -11.91
C LEU A 11 1.65 -1.10 -11.85
N GLY A 12 1.87 -1.67 -10.68
CA GLY A 12 2.79 -2.79 -10.45
C GLY A 12 4.20 -2.49 -10.95
N SER A 13 4.69 -3.29 -11.90
CA SER A 13 6.05 -3.17 -12.45
C SER A 13 6.35 -1.82 -13.12
N ALA A 14 5.33 -1.07 -13.56
CA ALA A 14 5.53 0.29 -14.08
C ALA A 14 6.13 1.23 -13.01
N GLY A 15 5.93 0.93 -11.73
CA GLY A 15 6.51 1.66 -10.61
C GLY A 15 8.04 1.65 -10.60
N VAL A 16 8.68 0.64 -11.22
CA VAL A 16 10.15 0.54 -11.31
C VAL A 16 10.72 1.76 -12.05
N ILE A 17 10.06 2.21 -13.11
CA ILE A 17 10.52 3.37 -13.86
C ILE A 17 10.42 4.62 -12.99
N ALA A 18 9.33 4.79 -12.24
CA ALA A 18 9.16 5.94 -11.35
C ALA A 18 10.19 5.97 -10.21
N THR A 19 10.53 4.81 -9.63
CA THR A 19 11.52 4.73 -8.56
C THR A 19 12.95 4.84 -9.06
N ASP A 20 13.32 4.07 -10.10
CA ASP A 20 14.71 3.97 -10.56
C ASP A 20 15.17 5.24 -11.33
N SER A 21 14.24 6.00 -11.90
CA SER A 21 14.54 7.30 -12.52
C SER A 21 14.71 8.45 -11.51
N GLY A 22 14.38 8.22 -10.23
CA GLY A 22 14.41 9.24 -9.20
C GLY A 22 13.25 10.25 -9.24
N ILE A 23 12.20 9.96 -10.03
CA ILE A 23 10.94 10.72 -10.04
C ILE A 23 10.22 10.55 -8.70
N LEU A 24 10.08 9.30 -8.24
CA LEU A 24 9.50 8.97 -6.94
C LEU A 24 10.61 8.60 -5.94
N ARG A 25 10.98 9.56 -5.09
CA ARG A 25 12.12 9.44 -4.15
C ARG A 25 11.70 8.87 -2.80
N GLY A 26 12.67 8.26 -2.12
CA GLY A 26 12.47 7.65 -0.79
C GLY A 26 11.69 6.35 -0.84
N ILE A 27 11.57 5.73 -2.03
CA ILE A 27 10.97 4.41 -2.19
C ILE A 27 12.06 3.38 -2.36
N ASN A 28 12.05 2.39 -1.48
CA ASN A 28 12.97 1.27 -1.55
C ASN A 28 12.33 0.14 -2.33
N LYS A 29 13.00 -0.33 -3.38
CA LYS A 29 12.65 -1.59 -4.03
C LYS A 29 13.22 -2.73 -3.17
N ILE A 30 12.36 -3.48 -2.51
CA ILE A 30 12.78 -4.65 -1.76
C ILE A 30 13.18 -5.70 -2.78
N ASN A 31 14.47 -6.06 -2.79
CA ASN A 31 14.93 -7.27 -3.46
C ASN A 31 14.49 -8.47 -2.63
N ALA A 32 13.20 -8.76 -2.67
CA ALA A 32 12.64 -9.95 -2.07
C ALA A 32 13.04 -11.11 -2.99
N GLY A 33 14.32 -11.53 -2.93
CA GLY A 33 15.07 -12.34 -3.92
C GLY A 33 14.49 -13.72 -4.24
N GLY A 34 13.26 -13.75 -4.73
CA GLY A 34 12.43 -14.93 -4.94
C GLY A 34 11.00 -14.79 -4.41
N MET A 35 10.50 -13.58 -4.13
CA MET A 35 9.09 -13.41 -3.81
C MET A 35 8.27 -14.01 -4.94
N ASN A 36 7.37 -14.91 -4.57
CA ASN A 36 6.55 -15.62 -5.52
C ASN A 36 5.10 -15.61 -5.02
N THR A 37 4.30 -14.80 -5.70
CA THR A 37 2.85 -14.65 -5.53
C THR A 37 2.18 -15.07 -6.84
N PRO A 38 2.00 -16.39 -7.08
CA PRO A 38 1.21 -16.85 -8.20
C PRO A 38 -0.24 -16.39 -7.97
N GLY A 39 -0.62 -15.27 -8.60
CA GLY A 39 -1.97 -14.70 -8.64
C GLY A 39 -2.80 -14.94 -7.39
N SER A 40 -2.60 -14.14 -6.36
CA SER A 40 -3.22 -14.31 -5.05
C SER A 40 -4.10 -13.15 -4.67
N ILE A 41 -5.21 -13.42 -4.00
CA ILE A 41 -6.04 -12.41 -3.36
C ILE A 41 -5.47 -12.17 -1.97
N MET A 42 -4.91 -11.00 -1.76
CA MET A 42 -4.26 -10.60 -0.51
C MET A 42 -5.12 -9.62 0.25
N THR A 43 -5.10 -9.72 1.57
CA THR A 43 -5.65 -8.71 2.46
C THR A 43 -4.87 -7.42 2.32
N ALA A 44 -5.58 -6.30 2.33
CA ALA A 44 -5.03 -4.96 2.44
C ALA A 44 -5.77 -4.20 3.55
N LYS A 45 -5.03 -3.44 4.36
CA LYS A 45 -5.55 -2.60 5.44
C LYS A 45 -5.48 -1.15 5.01
N VAL A 46 -6.59 -0.44 5.12
CA VAL A 46 -6.65 1.01 4.98
C VAL A 46 -5.97 1.62 6.20
N THR A 47 -4.96 2.46 5.94
CA THR A 47 -4.17 3.13 6.98
C THR A 47 -4.52 4.61 7.11
N ASP A 48 -5.18 5.18 6.12
CA ASP A 48 -5.70 6.54 6.13
C ASP A 48 -7.02 6.61 5.34
N HIS A 49 -8.14 6.59 6.05
CA HIS A 49 -9.48 6.71 5.47
C HIS A 49 -9.79 8.11 4.93
N SER A 50 -8.98 9.13 5.23
CA SER A 50 -9.18 10.47 4.68
C SER A 50 -8.74 10.58 3.22
N SER A 51 -7.86 9.68 2.77
CA SER A 51 -7.35 9.69 1.40
C SER A 51 -8.43 9.32 0.38
N PRO A 52 -8.58 10.09 -0.72
CA PRO A 52 -9.53 9.75 -1.77
C PRO A 52 -9.20 8.43 -2.47
N LEU A 53 -7.94 7.97 -2.40
CA LEU A 53 -7.50 6.72 -3.04
C LEU A 53 -8.23 5.49 -2.48
N VAL A 54 -8.76 5.57 -1.26
CA VAL A 54 -9.47 4.47 -0.58
C VAL A 54 -10.96 4.74 -0.35
N TYR A 55 -11.54 5.76 -1.00
CA TYR A 55 -12.98 6.00 -0.92
C TYR A 55 -13.78 4.77 -1.36
N GLY A 56 -14.79 4.43 -0.55
CA GLY A 56 -15.66 3.27 -0.76
C GLY A 56 -15.13 1.94 -0.20
N TYR A 57 -13.97 1.94 0.47
CA TYR A 57 -13.43 0.74 1.13
C TYR A 57 -13.55 0.83 2.67
N ASP A 58 -13.79 -0.33 3.29
CA ASP A 58 -13.73 -0.52 4.74
C ASP A 58 -12.27 -0.59 5.24
N GLU A 59 -12.07 -0.72 6.56
CA GLU A 59 -10.74 -0.86 7.17
C GLU A 59 -9.91 -1.98 6.52
N PHE A 60 -10.56 -3.09 6.18
CA PHE A 60 -9.96 -4.20 5.44
C PHE A 60 -10.63 -4.37 4.09
N THR A 61 -9.78 -4.56 3.08
CA THR A 61 -10.17 -4.88 1.71
C THR A 61 -9.24 -5.95 1.15
N TYR A 62 -9.45 -6.34 -0.10
CA TYR A 62 -8.68 -7.39 -0.75
C TYR A 62 -8.21 -6.93 -2.11
N VAL A 63 -6.99 -7.31 -2.48
CA VAL A 63 -6.37 -6.93 -3.75
C VAL A 63 -5.78 -8.14 -4.44
N PHE A 64 -5.87 -8.18 -5.77
CA PHE A 64 -5.22 -9.24 -6.54
C PHE A 64 -3.77 -8.90 -6.85
N ARG A 65 -2.87 -9.76 -6.42
CA ARG A 65 -1.44 -9.62 -6.65
C ARG A 65 -0.85 -10.80 -7.40
N GLY A 66 -0.29 -10.52 -8.58
CA GLY A 66 0.63 -11.43 -9.27
C GLY A 66 2.09 -11.09 -8.97
N ASN A 67 3.03 -11.79 -9.61
CA ASN A 67 4.46 -11.50 -9.48
C ASN A 67 4.80 -10.10 -10.00
N ALA A 68 5.29 -9.26 -9.09
CA ALA A 68 5.69 -7.87 -9.33
C ALA A 68 6.68 -7.45 -8.23
N PRO A 69 7.53 -6.43 -8.47
CA PRO A 69 8.39 -5.84 -7.45
C PRO A 69 7.61 -5.41 -6.20
N VAL A 70 8.25 -5.44 -5.03
CA VAL A 70 7.70 -4.87 -3.80
C VAL A 70 8.42 -3.58 -3.48
N PHE A 71 7.65 -2.50 -3.41
CA PHE A 71 8.11 -1.19 -2.95
C PHE A 71 7.86 -1.04 -1.45
N SER A 72 8.72 -0.28 -0.77
CA SER A 72 8.60 0.03 0.65
C SER A 72 8.93 1.49 0.91
N LEU A 73 8.27 2.06 1.90
CA LEU A 73 8.58 3.37 2.46
C LEU A 73 9.38 3.21 3.76
N PRO A 74 10.24 4.18 4.09
CA PRO A 74 10.68 4.43 5.45
C PRO A 74 9.51 4.80 6.37
N ASP A 75 9.70 4.58 7.65
CA ASP A 75 8.69 4.71 8.71
C ASP A 75 8.12 6.13 8.77
N TYR A 76 9.02 7.11 8.75
CA TYR A 76 8.70 8.53 8.75
C TYR A 76 7.93 8.98 7.50
N ASP A 77 7.83 8.17 6.45
CA ASP A 77 7.13 8.47 5.20
C ASP A 77 5.84 7.65 5.05
N ARG A 78 5.43 6.89 6.08
CA ARG A 78 4.22 6.06 6.06
C ARG A 78 2.92 6.83 5.85
N ARG A 79 2.88 8.12 6.20
CA ARG A 79 1.76 9.03 5.89
C ARG A 79 1.41 9.08 4.40
N TYR A 80 2.35 8.76 3.52
CA TYR A 80 2.13 8.72 2.07
C TYR A 80 1.52 7.40 1.58
N SER A 81 1.16 6.49 2.47
CA SER A 81 0.58 5.20 2.14
C SER A 81 -0.80 5.10 2.78
N PRO A 82 -1.90 5.33 2.05
CA PRO A 82 -3.25 5.18 2.59
C PRO A 82 -3.73 3.72 2.61
N LEU A 83 -2.98 2.80 2.01
CA LEU A 83 -3.30 1.37 1.98
C LEU A 83 -2.01 0.56 2.11
N GLN A 84 -2.02 -0.47 2.96
CA GLN A 84 -0.93 -1.43 3.11
C GLN A 84 -1.39 -2.86 2.81
N PHE A 85 -0.46 -3.73 2.44
CA PHE A 85 -0.70 -5.18 2.39
C PHE A 85 -0.75 -5.76 3.80
N GLY A 86 -1.66 -6.70 4.02
CA GLY A 86 -1.85 -7.39 5.28
C GLY A 86 -2.25 -6.48 6.44
N ALA A 87 -2.30 -7.08 7.62
CA ALA A 87 -2.75 -6.43 8.85
C ALA A 87 -1.60 -6.22 9.85
N LYS A 88 -0.36 -6.59 9.49
CA LYS A 88 0.80 -6.40 10.35
C LYS A 88 1.03 -4.91 10.60
N ASP A 89 0.96 -4.53 11.87
CA ASP A 89 1.32 -3.18 12.28
C ASP A 89 2.80 -2.94 12.05
N PHE A 90 3.12 -1.69 11.77
CA PHE A 90 4.49 -1.28 11.54
C PHE A 90 5.14 -0.93 12.89
N ASP A 91 6.28 -1.56 13.17
CA ASP A 91 7.09 -1.22 14.35
C ASP A 91 7.75 0.14 14.11
N GLU A 92 7.18 1.22 14.65
CA GLU A 92 7.88 2.48 14.80
C GLU A 92 9.13 2.16 15.61
N GLY A 93 10.31 2.14 14.98
CA GLY A 93 11.56 1.90 15.68
C GLY A 93 11.85 2.99 16.72
N SER A 94 11.15 2.99 17.85
CA SER A 94 11.63 3.54 19.09
C SER A 94 12.64 2.51 19.61
N GLY A 95 13.90 2.74 19.29
CA GLY A 95 15.00 2.34 20.17
C GLY A 95 14.95 3.11 21.49
N ASP A 96 13.79 3.05 22.16
CA ASP A 96 13.59 3.50 23.51
C ASP A 96 12.84 2.40 24.23
N GLU A 97 13.62 1.58 24.94
CA GLU A 97 13.18 0.51 25.84
C GLU A 97 12.29 1.04 26.98
N ASN A 98 11.98 2.35 26.97
CA ASN A 98 11.26 3.10 27.97
C ASN A 98 10.08 3.92 27.41
N SER A 99 9.63 3.69 26.18
CA SER A 99 8.35 4.27 25.74
C SER A 99 7.22 3.69 26.62
N PRO A 100 6.41 4.53 27.30
CA PRO A 100 5.31 4.01 28.09
C PRO A 100 4.36 3.23 27.17
N PRO A 101 3.79 2.12 27.63
CA PRO A 101 2.77 1.42 26.86
C PRO A 101 1.71 2.45 26.48
N LYS A 102 1.33 2.54 25.19
CA LYS A 102 0.23 3.38 24.74
C LYS A 102 -0.99 3.01 25.60
N GLY A 103 -1.25 3.83 26.61
CA GLY A 103 -2.09 3.48 27.74
C GLY A 103 -3.55 3.82 27.49
N SER A 104 -4.39 2.81 27.70
CA SER A 104 -5.66 2.84 28.42
C SER A 104 -6.52 4.11 28.32
N GLY A 105 -7.64 3.97 27.60
CA GLY A 105 -8.84 4.76 27.76
C GLY A 105 -10.05 3.86 27.56
N ASN A 106 -10.59 3.31 28.65
CA ASN A 106 -11.80 2.47 28.68
C ASN A 106 -13.01 3.19 28.06
N LEU A 107 -13.71 2.49 27.16
CA LEU A 107 -15.16 2.24 27.14
C LEU A 107 -15.39 1.22 26.01
N ASP A 108 -15.80 0.00 26.38
CA ASP A 108 -16.12 -1.13 25.49
C ASP A 108 -14.96 -1.63 24.61
N GLU A 109 -13.92 -2.20 25.25
CA GLU A 109 -12.94 -3.02 24.52
C GLU A 109 -13.62 -4.33 24.06
N GLU A 110 -14.26 -4.29 22.89
CA GLU A 110 -14.41 -5.49 22.07
C GLU A 110 -13.02 -6.14 22.00
N GLU A 111 -12.92 -7.44 22.33
CA GLU A 111 -11.67 -8.16 22.11
C GLU A 111 -11.19 -7.87 20.68
N PRO A 112 -9.92 -7.45 20.49
CA PRO A 112 -9.45 -7.03 19.19
C PRO A 112 -9.73 -8.16 18.21
N ARG A 113 -10.63 -7.87 17.25
CA ARG A 113 -11.05 -8.86 16.25
C ARG A 113 -9.77 -9.43 15.64
N PRO A 114 -9.64 -10.77 15.56
CA PRO A 114 -8.42 -11.37 15.04
C PRO A 114 -8.13 -10.82 13.65
N ASN A 115 -6.88 -10.39 13.44
CA ASN A 115 -6.46 -9.85 12.16
C ASN A 115 -6.80 -10.85 11.03
N PRO A 116 -7.36 -10.37 9.89
CA PRO A 116 -7.61 -11.23 8.76
C PRO A 116 -6.31 -11.87 8.25
N PRO A 117 -6.38 -13.09 7.68
CA PRO A 117 -5.20 -13.74 7.12
C PRO A 117 -4.62 -12.90 5.98
N LEU A 118 -3.29 -12.93 5.81
CA LEU A 118 -2.61 -12.17 4.74
C LEU A 118 -3.10 -12.55 3.34
N VAL A 119 -3.48 -13.81 3.13
CA VAL A 119 -3.95 -14.35 1.85
C VAL A 119 -5.32 -14.98 2.04
N LEU A 120 -6.30 -14.56 1.24
CA LEU A 120 -7.62 -15.19 1.18
C LEU A 120 -7.67 -16.37 0.22
N SER A 121 -7.01 -16.23 -0.93
CA SER A 121 -7.05 -17.21 -2.02
C SER A 121 -5.76 -17.15 -2.82
N GLY A 122 -5.31 -18.30 -3.34
CA GLY A 122 -3.98 -18.46 -3.91
C GLY A 122 -2.93 -18.77 -2.83
N GLY A 123 -1.76 -18.12 -2.90
CA GLY A 123 -0.69 -18.33 -1.93
C GLY A 123 0.54 -17.47 -2.19
N ILE A 124 1.26 -17.15 -1.12
CA ILE A 124 2.62 -16.61 -1.20
C ILE A 124 3.58 -17.79 -1.05
N VAL A 125 4.15 -18.25 -2.16
CA VAL A 125 5.08 -19.39 -2.19
C VAL A 125 6.39 -19.04 -1.49
N ARG A 126 6.80 -17.76 -1.53
CA ARG A 126 7.97 -17.23 -0.83
C ARG A 126 7.82 -15.73 -0.62
N GLY A 127 8.29 -15.22 0.53
CA GLY A 127 8.37 -13.79 0.82
C GLY A 127 7.14 -13.18 1.51
N ALA A 128 6.36 -13.96 2.27
CA ALA A 128 5.21 -13.47 3.03
C ALA A 128 5.62 -12.36 4.02
N ASP A 129 6.68 -12.60 4.81
CA ASP A 129 7.21 -11.60 5.76
C ASP A 129 7.76 -10.34 5.10
N ALA A 130 8.09 -10.42 3.80
CA ALA A 130 8.64 -9.30 3.06
C ALA A 130 7.56 -8.34 2.54
N ILE A 131 6.29 -8.77 2.47
CA ILE A 131 5.17 -7.97 1.97
C ILE A 131 4.15 -7.59 3.04
N ASP A 132 3.99 -8.38 4.09
CA ASP A 132 3.06 -8.05 5.18
C ASP A 132 3.45 -6.72 5.85
N GLY A 133 2.50 -5.80 5.95
CA GLY A 133 2.68 -4.42 6.42
C GLY A 133 3.39 -3.49 5.44
N LYS A 134 3.68 -3.89 4.20
CA LYS A 134 4.28 -3.00 3.17
C LYS A 134 3.22 -2.13 2.49
N PRO A 135 3.57 -0.91 2.03
CA PRO A 135 2.60 -0.05 1.36
C PRO A 135 2.03 -0.74 0.13
N ALA A 136 0.71 -0.83 0.03
CA ALA A 136 0.04 -1.26 -1.19
C ALA A 136 -0.09 -0.07 -2.14
N ILE A 137 -0.42 1.11 -1.62
CA ILE A 137 -0.47 2.38 -2.34
C ILE A 137 0.61 3.32 -1.78
N VAL A 138 1.26 4.07 -2.66
CA VAL A 138 2.08 5.24 -2.28
C VAL A 138 1.59 6.46 -3.06
N SER A 139 1.24 7.53 -2.35
CA SER A 139 0.75 8.81 -2.87
C SER A 139 1.70 9.92 -2.41
N LYS A 140 2.46 10.53 -3.32
CA LYS A 140 3.42 11.60 -2.98
C LYS A 140 3.31 12.78 -3.95
N PRO A 141 3.38 14.02 -3.44
CA PRO A 141 3.50 15.20 -4.30
C PRO A 141 4.89 15.25 -4.97
N LEU A 142 4.94 15.81 -6.17
CA LEU A 142 6.17 16.17 -6.88
C LEU A 142 6.00 17.51 -7.59
N ASP A 143 6.65 18.54 -7.06
CA ASP A 143 6.49 19.93 -7.49
C ASP A 143 4.98 20.28 -7.52
N ASP A 144 4.43 20.72 -8.65
CA ASP A 144 3.01 21.08 -8.74
C ASP A 144 2.07 19.88 -8.96
N GLY A 145 2.60 18.68 -9.20
CA GLY A 145 1.79 17.49 -9.49
C GLY A 145 1.95 16.37 -8.47
N HIS A 146 1.51 15.18 -8.85
CA HIS A 146 1.38 14.06 -7.92
C HIS A 146 1.75 12.73 -8.55
N ILE A 147 2.21 11.80 -7.72
CA ILE A 147 2.54 10.44 -8.14
C ILE A 147 1.77 9.45 -7.26
N VAL A 148 1.02 8.56 -7.90
CA VAL A 148 0.37 7.42 -7.26
C VAL A 148 1.02 6.14 -7.77
N LEU A 149 1.62 5.38 -6.85
CA LEU A 149 2.23 4.10 -7.12
C LEU A 149 1.41 2.98 -6.47
N PHE A 150 0.80 2.16 -7.31
CA PHE A 150 0.19 0.90 -6.90
C PHE A 150 1.25 -0.19 -6.91
N ASN A 151 1.48 -0.80 -5.74
CA ASN A 151 2.44 -1.88 -5.52
C ASN A 151 1.90 -3.26 -5.97
N TRP A 152 0.79 -3.23 -6.72
CA TRP A 152 0.20 -4.31 -7.52
C TRP A 152 -0.37 -3.71 -8.82
N ASN A 153 -0.94 -4.52 -9.70
CA ASN A 153 -1.65 -4.03 -10.89
C ASN A 153 -3.17 -4.18 -10.68
N PRO A 154 -3.88 -3.10 -10.31
CA PRO A 154 -5.34 -3.11 -10.14
C PRO A 154 -6.10 -3.53 -11.39
N MET A 155 -5.53 -3.28 -12.57
CA MET A 155 -6.16 -3.57 -13.87
C MET A 155 -5.63 -4.89 -14.47
N HIS A 156 -5.14 -5.83 -13.64
CA HIS A 156 -4.52 -7.06 -14.12
C HIS A 156 -5.46 -7.86 -15.00
N ARG A 157 -5.20 -7.82 -16.32
CA ARG A 157 -5.93 -8.56 -17.37
C ARG A 157 -7.46 -8.38 -17.32
N HIS A 158 -7.95 -7.29 -16.72
CA HIS A 158 -9.39 -7.03 -16.55
C HIS A 158 -10.15 -8.17 -15.83
N VAL A 159 -9.50 -8.88 -14.89
CA VAL A 159 -10.11 -10.01 -14.16
C VAL A 159 -10.59 -9.60 -12.76
N ASN A 160 -9.91 -8.65 -12.12
CA ASN A 160 -10.14 -8.26 -10.73
C ASN A 160 -10.85 -6.91 -10.65
N HIS A 161 -12.13 -6.86 -11.04
CA HIS A 161 -12.86 -5.59 -11.13
C HIS A 161 -13.00 -4.87 -9.79
N HIS A 162 -12.95 -5.60 -8.67
CA HIS A 162 -12.94 -5.02 -7.33
C HIS A 162 -11.74 -4.09 -7.08
N ASP A 163 -10.63 -4.27 -7.82
CA ASP A 163 -9.45 -3.41 -7.73
C ASP A 163 -9.57 -2.13 -8.58
N HIS A 164 -10.45 -2.10 -9.59
CA HIS A 164 -10.51 -0.99 -10.55
C HIS A 164 -10.88 0.34 -9.88
N ALA A 165 -11.68 0.30 -8.81
CA ALA A 165 -12.10 1.49 -8.10
C ALA A 165 -10.92 2.27 -7.51
N PHE A 166 -9.82 1.63 -7.12
CA PHE A 166 -8.59 2.34 -6.73
C PHE A 166 -8.03 3.25 -7.84
N VAL A 167 -8.05 2.78 -9.09
CA VAL A 167 -7.58 3.56 -10.24
C VAL A 167 -8.57 4.69 -10.55
N TYR A 168 -9.87 4.41 -10.49
CA TYR A 168 -10.88 5.46 -10.70
C TYR A 168 -10.84 6.52 -9.60
N ASN A 169 -10.61 6.13 -8.35
CA ASN A 169 -10.40 7.08 -7.25
C ASN A 169 -9.22 8.01 -7.53
N ALA A 170 -8.10 7.48 -8.04
CA ALA A 170 -6.94 8.30 -8.42
C ALA A 170 -7.24 9.26 -9.59
N LEU A 171 -8.05 8.82 -10.56
CA LEU A 171 -8.40 9.63 -11.74
C LEU A 171 -9.46 10.69 -11.45
N LEU A 172 -10.49 10.35 -10.67
CA LEU A 172 -11.61 11.24 -10.37
C LEU A 172 -11.23 12.31 -9.35
N ASN A 173 -10.33 12.00 -8.43
CA ASN A 173 -9.89 12.91 -7.37
C ASN A 173 -8.45 13.38 -7.59
N TRP A 174 -7.98 13.43 -8.84
CA TRP A 174 -6.59 13.73 -9.19
C TRP A 174 -6.08 15.07 -8.62
N ASN A 175 -6.98 16.01 -8.33
CA ASN A 175 -6.74 17.34 -7.78
C ASN A 175 -6.84 17.41 -6.24
N ASP A 176 -7.18 16.31 -5.57
CA ASP A 176 -7.40 16.23 -4.11
C ASP A 176 -6.57 15.09 -3.45
N LEU A 177 -5.49 14.64 -4.12
CA LEU A 177 -4.64 13.49 -3.73
C LEU A 177 -3.58 13.76 -2.64
#